data_AF-A0A4R9GJT2-F1
#
_entry.id   AF-A0A4R9GJT2-F1
#
_cell.length_a   1.000
_cell.length_b   1.000
_cell.length_c   1.000
_cell.angle_alpha   90.00
_cell.angle_beta   90.00
_cell.angle_gamma   90.00
#
_symmetry.space_group_name_H-M   'P 1'
#
loop_
_entity.id
_entity.type
_entity.pdbx_description
1 polymer ?
#
loop_
_entity_poly.entity_id
_entity_poly.type
_entity_poly.pdbx_seq_one_letter_code
_entity_poly.pdbx_strand_id
1 'polypeptide(L)'
;MKDSFEEKRKRFDAFATSSRSVHKSEERKGFEDRVETKIESEEKDSESMGSPLVSRFSNAILITTLAMLAASFFFHALPENEIKEISNNQTTKNSKVGTVGLNSKFIQTLVAKDYTVELPKSSDGKYRIFLWNLTEKDDDEIEILVDEKPLQSSFVLTNKPTSLSISMPSTIRIRSVKDGGSGVSYAAFFPGNESTYFNVTSFGHSNAFSMKFKP
;
A
#
# COMPACT_ATOMS: atom_id res chain seq x y z
N MET A 1 -34.62 -15.52 -36.65
CA MET A 1 -33.44 -15.10 -35.84
C MET A 1 -33.71 -13.78 -35.09
N LYS A 2 -34.93 -13.58 -34.58
CA LYS A 2 -35.32 -12.43 -33.74
C LYS A 2 -35.85 -12.85 -32.37
N ASP A 3 -36.19 -14.13 -32.19
CA ASP A 3 -36.82 -14.63 -30.95
C ASP A 3 -35.86 -15.00 -29.82
N SER A 4 -34.54 -14.94 -30.05
CA SER A 4 -33.53 -15.30 -29.04
C SER A 4 -33.14 -14.14 -28.11
N PHE A 5 -33.53 -12.90 -28.43
CA PHE A 5 -33.14 -11.72 -27.66
C PHE A 5 -34.16 -11.31 -26.57
N GLU A 6 -35.41 -11.76 -26.64
CA GLU A 6 -36.44 -11.40 -25.64
C GLU A 6 -36.38 -12.28 -24.37
N GLU A 7 -35.87 -13.50 -24.46
CA GLU A 7 -35.81 -14.42 -23.32
C GLU A 7 -34.71 -14.05 -22.31
N LYS A 8 -33.69 -13.29 -22.73
CA LYS A 8 -32.60 -12.84 -21.85
C LYS A 8 -32.95 -11.63 -20.98
N ARG A 9 -34.02 -10.89 -21.28
CA ARG A 9 -34.45 -9.74 -20.46
C ARG A 9 -35.25 -10.13 -19.22
N LYS A 10 -35.91 -11.30 -19.20
CA LYS A 10 -36.69 -11.76 -18.04
C LYS A 10 -35.87 -12.32 -16.87
N ARG A 11 -34.54 -12.48 -17.01
CA ARG A 11 -33.68 -13.01 -15.95
C ARG A 11 -33.03 -11.96 -15.05
N PHE A 12 -33.19 -10.67 -15.35
CA PHE A 12 -32.51 -9.59 -14.61
C PHE A 12 -33.31 -8.96 -13.47
N ASP A 13 -34.61 -9.24 -13.34
CA ASP A 13 -35.47 -8.59 -12.32
C ASP A 13 -35.67 -9.40 -11.03
N ALA A 14 -34.93 -10.48 -10.81
CA ALA A 14 -35.15 -11.40 -9.68
C ALA A 14 -34.10 -11.34 -8.55
N PHE A 15 -33.17 -10.38 -8.55
CA PHE A 15 -32.06 -10.35 -7.59
C PHE A 15 -32.01 -9.09 -6.69
N ALA A 16 -33.15 -8.44 -6.47
CA ALA A 16 -33.24 -7.22 -5.67
C ALA A 16 -34.15 -7.37 -4.44
N THR A 17 -34.06 -8.49 -3.70
CA THR A 17 -34.67 -8.57 -2.37
C THR A 17 -33.94 -9.61 -1.52
N SER A 18 -33.15 -9.17 -0.54
CA SER A 18 -33.06 -9.80 0.79
C SER A 18 -31.81 -9.30 1.53
N SER A 19 -32.03 -8.82 2.75
CA SER A 19 -31.12 -8.83 3.92
C SER A 19 -30.87 -7.46 4.54
N ARG A 20 -31.78 -7.03 5.43
CA ARG A 20 -31.47 -6.05 6.48
C ARG A 20 -32.23 -6.40 7.77
N SER A 21 -31.60 -7.20 8.63
CA SER A 21 -31.92 -7.38 10.06
C SER A 21 -30.92 -6.52 10.87
N VAL A 22 -31.33 -5.55 11.70
CA VAL A 22 -31.83 -5.61 13.11
C VAL A 22 -30.78 -6.04 14.14
N HIS A 23 -30.33 -5.06 14.97
CA HIS A 23 -30.08 -5.08 16.43
C HIS A 23 -29.35 -3.76 16.78
N LYS A 24 -29.80 -2.79 17.60
CA LYS A 24 -30.45 -2.66 18.92
C LYS A 24 -29.59 -3.09 20.11
N SER A 25 -28.99 -2.08 20.79
CA SER A 25 -28.54 -2.05 22.19
C SER A 25 -28.66 -0.57 22.66
N GLU A 26 -29.66 -0.22 23.47
CA GLU A 26 -29.73 -0.22 24.95
C GLU A 26 -28.89 0.87 25.63
N GLU A 27 -29.55 2.00 25.89
CA GLU A 27 -29.21 3.00 26.92
C GLU A 27 -29.61 2.50 28.32
N ARG A 28 -28.73 2.70 29.31
CA ARG A 28 -29.15 2.84 30.71
C ARG A 28 -28.30 3.86 31.48
N LYS A 29 -29.00 4.94 31.84
CA LYS A 29 -29.15 5.55 33.18
C LYS A 29 -27.89 6.03 33.93
N GLY A 30 -27.67 7.34 33.86
CA GLY A 30 -27.01 8.11 34.91
C GLY A 30 -27.99 8.41 36.05
N PHE A 31 -27.53 8.24 37.28
CA PHE A 31 -28.23 8.55 38.53
C PHE A 31 -27.45 9.69 39.18
N GLU A 32 -28.10 10.86 39.28
CA GLU A 32 -27.62 12.04 39.97
C GLU A 32 -27.86 11.95 41.48
N ASP A 33 -27.11 12.80 42.17
CA ASP A 33 -27.35 13.39 43.48
C ASP A 33 -27.26 12.53 44.75
N ARG A 34 -26.25 12.85 45.55
CA ARG A 34 -26.52 13.47 46.86
C ARG A 34 -25.36 14.30 47.38
N VAL A 35 -25.58 15.61 47.46
CA VAL A 35 -24.86 16.58 48.28
C VAL A 35 -25.33 16.44 49.72
N GLU A 36 -24.41 16.41 50.68
CA GLU A 36 -24.59 17.06 51.99
C GLU A 36 -23.24 17.28 52.71
N THR A 37 -22.87 18.55 52.75
CA THR A 37 -22.08 19.32 53.71
C THR A 37 -21.75 18.72 55.08
N LYS A 38 -20.50 18.90 55.54
CA LYS A 38 -20.22 19.53 56.84
C LYS A 38 -18.80 20.11 56.94
N ILE A 39 -18.77 21.37 57.39
CA ILE A 39 -17.62 22.22 57.72
C ILE A 39 -16.98 21.74 59.02
N GLU A 40 -15.64 21.68 59.12
CA GLU A 40 -14.87 22.27 60.24
C GLU A 40 -13.37 22.29 59.94
N SER A 41 -12.76 23.42 60.26
CA SER A 41 -11.34 23.74 60.18
C SER A 41 -10.59 23.19 61.39
N GLU A 42 -9.45 22.53 61.18
CA GLU A 42 -8.38 22.46 62.18
C GLU A 42 -7.01 22.57 61.50
N GLU A 43 -6.28 23.58 61.94
CA GLU A 43 -4.87 23.88 61.66
C GLU A 43 -4.00 22.94 62.48
N LYS A 44 -3.03 22.25 61.85
CA LYS A 44 -1.87 21.70 62.54
C LYS A 44 -0.71 21.45 61.58
N ASP A 45 0.32 22.27 61.73
CA ASP A 45 1.68 21.99 61.28
C ASP A 45 2.20 20.70 61.93
N SER A 46 2.81 19.82 61.14
CA SER A 46 4.06 19.12 61.48
C SER A 46 4.49 18.20 60.34
N GLU A 47 5.79 18.26 60.06
CA GLU A 47 6.57 17.42 59.16
C GLU A 47 6.29 15.92 59.36
N SER A 48 6.18 15.15 58.27
CA SER A 48 6.67 13.76 58.17
C SER A 48 6.31 13.10 56.83
N MET A 49 7.31 12.45 56.23
CA MET A 49 7.24 11.28 55.34
C MET A 49 6.63 11.41 53.93
N GLY A 50 7.56 11.50 52.97
CA GLY A 50 7.61 10.76 51.70
C GLY A 50 6.30 10.33 51.03
N SER A 51 5.94 11.01 49.94
CA SER A 51 4.93 10.52 48.99
C SER A 51 5.57 9.68 47.87
N PRO A 52 5.15 8.43 47.66
CA PRO A 52 5.61 7.57 46.57
C PRO A 52 4.64 7.70 45.39
N LEU A 53 4.73 8.78 44.61
CA LEU A 53 3.74 8.99 43.55
C LEU A 53 4.26 9.70 42.29
N VAL A 54 5.57 9.65 42.03
CA VAL A 54 6.16 10.29 40.83
C VAL A 54 6.92 9.31 39.92
N SER A 55 7.07 8.03 40.29
CA SER A 55 7.89 7.08 39.51
C SER A 55 7.15 6.29 38.42
N ARG A 56 5.84 6.50 38.22
CA ARG A 56 5.05 5.71 37.26
C ARG A 56 4.66 6.43 35.97
N PHE A 57 4.92 7.74 35.87
CA PHE A 57 4.57 8.52 34.67
C PHE A 57 5.76 8.82 33.74
N SER A 58 7.02 8.66 34.17
CA SER A 58 8.17 8.98 33.31
C SER A 58 8.37 7.97 32.17
N ASN A 59 8.04 6.70 32.40
CA ASN A 59 8.27 5.64 31.40
C ASN A 59 7.17 5.60 30.31
N ALA A 60 5.96 6.09 30.60
CA ALA A 60 4.86 6.10 29.65
C ALA A 60 5.04 7.18 28.55
N ILE A 61 5.63 8.32 28.90
CA ILE A 61 5.90 9.43 27.96
C ILE A 61 7.04 9.08 27.00
N LEU A 62 8.03 8.31 27.46
CA LEU A 62 9.19 7.90 26.66
C LEU A 62 8.84 6.80 25.63
N ILE A 63 7.92 5.89 25.98
CA ILE A 63 7.44 4.85 25.06
C ILE A 63 6.53 5.43 23.97
N THR A 64 5.68 6.41 24.29
CA THR A 64 4.80 7.05 23.30
C THR A 64 5.57 7.93 22.30
N THR A 65 6.60 8.66 22.76
CA THR A 65 7.48 9.41 21.86
C THR A 65 8.32 8.50 20.95
N LEU A 66 8.83 7.37 21.46
CA LEU A 66 9.56 6.40 20.64
C LEU A 66 8.66 5.70 19.61
N ALA A 67 7.40 5.41 19.96
CA ALA A 67 6.42 4.84 19.03
C ALA A 67 6.02 5.83 17.92
N MET A 68 5.86 7.12 18.24
CA MET A 68 5.62 8.17 17.24
C MET A 68 6.83 8.38 16.32
N LEU A 69 8.05 8.26 16.85
CA LEU A 69 9.29 8.34 16.05
C LEU A 69 9.44 7.14 15.11
N ALA A 70 9.04 5.93 15.54
CA ALA A 70 9.09 4.73 14.70
C ALA A 70 8.05 4.74 13.58
N ALA A 71 6.87 5.32 13.82
CA ALA A 71 5.81 5.41 12.82
C ALA A 71 6.12 6.40 11.67
N SER A 72 6.91 7.45 11.95
CA SER A 72 7.27 8.47 10.94
C SER A 72 8.35 8.02 9.96
N PHE A 73 9.03 6.90 10.18
CA PHE A 73 10.02 6.37 9.22
C PHE A 73 9.41 5.67 8.00
N PHE A 74 8.12 5.31 8.03
CA PHE A 74 7.51 4.46 7.00
C PHE A 74 6.76 5.22 5.90
N PHE A 75 6.42 6.50 6.09
CA PHE A 75 5.78 7.33 5.08
C PHE A 75 6.74 8.42 4.60
N HIS A 76 7.49 8.14 3.54
CA HIS A 76 8.23 9.16 2.80
C HIS A 76 7.49 9.46 1.50
N ALA A 77 6.79 10.58 1.46
CA ALA A 77 6.37 11.18 0.19
C ALA A 77 7.62 11.71 -0.52
N LEU A 78 7.71 11.53 -1.84
CA LEU A 78 8.81 12.10 -2.61
C LEU A 78 8.73 13.63 -2.57
N PRO A 79 9.88 14.32 -2.42
CA PRO A 79 9.89 15.78 -2.54
C PRO A 79 9.46 16.19 -3.96
N GLU A 80 8.78 17.33 -4.07
CA GLU A 80 8.08 17.76 -5.30
C GLU A 80 9.01 17.93 -6.52
N ASN A 81 10.31 18.16 -6.30
CA ASN A 81 11.33 18.19 -7.34
C ASN A 81 11.64 16.81 -7.93
N GLU A 82 11.64 15.74 -7.13
CA GLU A 82 11.83 14.36 -7.62
C GLU A 82 10.63 13.90 -8.46
N ILE A 83 9.42 14.39 -8.17
CA ILE A 83 8.22 14.14 -8.99
C ILE A 83 8.34 14.77 -10.39
N LYS A 84 9.01 15.94 -10.51
CA LYS A 84 9.34 16.55 -11.81
C LYS A 84 10.48 15.83 -12.54
N GLU A 85 11.35 15.13 -11.81
CA GLU A 85 12.48 14.37 -12.36
C GLU A 85 12.15 12.93 -12.72
N ILE A 86 10.94 12.43 -12.44
CA ILE A 86 10.45 11.23 -13.15
C ILE A 86 10.27 11.65 -14.60
N SER A 87 11.36 11.50 -15.33
CA SER A 87 11.57 11.91 -16.71
C SER A 87 10.43 11.43 -17.60
N ASN A 88 10.26 12.03 -18.79
CA ASN A 88 9.34 11.54 -19.83
C ASN A 88 9.48 10.02 -20.13
N ASN A 89 10.57 9.37 -19.69
CA ASN A 89 10.76 7.93 -19.78
C ASN A 89 10.11 7.10 -18.64
N GLN A 90 9.45 7.72 -17.66
CA GLN A 90 8.87 7.09 -16.47
C GLN A 90 9.90 6.26 -15.69
N THR A 91 11.13 6.75 -15.58
CA THR A 91 12.23 6.08 -14.88
C THR A 91 12.95 7.08 -13.99
N THR A 92 13.37 6.65 -12.81
CA THR A 92 14.24 7.42 -11.93
C THR A 92 15.43 6.57 -11.46
N LYS A 93 16.47 7.24 -10.96
CA LYS A 93 17.65 6.64 -10.32
C LYS A 93 17.56 6.84 -8.82
N ASN A 94 18.11 5.89 -8.06
CA ASN A 94 18.29 6.00 -6.61
C ASN A 94 17.01 6.22 -5.80
N SER A 95 15.84 5.91 -6.34
CA SER A 95 14.59 5.97 -5.57
C SER A 95 14.57 4.93 -4.45
N LYS A 96 13.99 5.30 -3.32
CA LYS A 96 13.73 4.36 -2.22
C LYS A 96 12.69 3.31 -2.65
N VAL A 97 12.96 2.04 -2.36
CA VAL A 97 12.02 0.94 -2.63
C VAL A 97 10.76 1.10 -1.78
N GLY A 98 9.59 0.88 -2.39
CA GLY A 98 8.30 1.05 -1.71
C GLY A 98 7.88 2.50 -1.55
N THR A 99 8.40 3.38 -2.41
CA THR A 99 7.93 4.76 -2.49
C THR A 99 6.47 4.80 -2.94
N VAL A 100 5.62 5.42 -2.14
CA VAL A 100 4.17 5.51 -2.34
C VAL A 100 3.72 6.97 -2.23
N GLY A 101 2.44 7.25 -2.49
CA GLY A 101 1.90 8.60 -2.33
C GLY A 101 2.36 9.55 -3.44
N LEU A 102 2.69 9.01 -4.62
CA LEU A 102 2.81 9.82 -5.82
C LEU A 102 1.49 10.56 -6.06
N ASN A 103 1.59 11.82 -6.45
CA ASN A 103 0.42 12.65 -6.75
C ASN A 103 -0.49 11.92 -7.75
N SER A 104 -1.80 11.83 -7.50
CA SER A 104 -2.75 11.17 -8.41
C SER A 104 -2.70 11.76 -9.83
N LYS A 105 -2.40 13.06 -9.97
CA LYS A 105 -2.15 13.70 -11.26
C LYS A 105 -0.93 13.12 -11.97
N PHE A 106 0.13 12.80 -11.23
CA PHE A 106 1.30 12.15 -11.80
C PHE A 106 0.96 10.73 -12.29
N ILE A 107 0.24 9.94 -11.49
CA ILE A 107 -0.18 8.59 -11.89
C ILE A 107 -1.02 8.65 -13.18
N GLN A 108 -1.90 9.65 -13.33
CA GLN A 108 -2.68 9.88 -14.55
C GLN A 108 -1.84 10.25 -15.79
N THR A 109 -0.59 10.71 -15.60
CA THR A 109 0.33 10.98 -16.72
C THR A 109 1.11 9.75 -17.16
N LEU A 110 1.07 8.65 -16.39
CA LEU A 110 1.73 7.41 -16.78
C LEU A 110 1.05 6.82 -18.01
N VAL A 111 1.87 6.34 -18.93
CA VAL A 111 1.47 5.54 -20.08
C VAL A 111 2.01 4.12 -19.95
N ALA A 112 1.21 3.15 -20.40
CA ALA A 112 1.62 1.76 -20.47
C ALA A 112 2.80 1.60 -21.43
N LYS A 113 3.88 0.95 -20.97
CA LYS A 113 5.10 0.84 -21.76
C LYS A 113 5.94 -0.39 -21.41
N ASP A 114 6.58 -0.98 -22.42
CA ASP A 114 7.61 -1.99 -22.25
C ASP A 114 9.00 -1.37 -22.03
N TYR A 115 9.81 -2.01 -21.18
CA TYR A 115 11.16 -1.57 -20.84
C TYR A 115 12.20 -2.59 -21.25
N THR A 116 13.34 -2.09 -21.72
CA THR A 116 14.58 -2.85 -21.76
C THR A 116 15.41 -2.47 -20.54
N VAL A 117 15.80 -3.47 -19.74
CA VAL A 117 16.56 -3.28 -18.51
C VAL A 117 17.95 -3.89 -18.68
N GLU A 118 18.96 -3.05 -18.59
CA GLU A 118 20.37 -3.47 -18.71
C GLU A 118 21.01 -3.59 -17.33
N LEU A 119 21.49 -4.79 -17.00
CA LEU A 119 22.05 -5.13 -15.70
C LEU A 119 23.49 -5.66 -15.82
N PRO A 120 24.41 -5.32 -14.89
CA PRO A 120 25.74 -5.91 -14.84
C PRO A 120 25.64 -7.38 -14.47
N LYS A 121 26.54 -8.25 -14.94
CA LYS A 121 26.53 -9.70 -14.62
C LYS A 121 26.61 -9.95 -13.10
N SER A 122 25.69 -10.77 -12.58
CA SER A 122 25.72 -11.32 -11.21
C SER A 122 26.49 -12.64 -11.18
N SER A 123 27.13 -12.96 -10.06
CA SER A 123 27.88 -14.20 -9.88
C SER A 123 27.01 -15.46 -9.91
N ASP A 124 25.75 -15.35 -9.49
CA ASP A 124 24.77 -16.44 -9.47
C ASP A 124 23.77 -16.39 -10.64
N GLY A 125 23.91 -15.41 -11.53
CA GLY A 125 23.01 -15.17 -12.65
C GLY A 125 21.58 -14.78 -12.27
N LYS A 126 21.31 -14.52 -10.98
CA LYS A 126 19.99 -14.14 -10.46
C LYS A 126 19.97 -12.69 -10.02
N TYR A 127 18.81 -12.07 -10.17
CA TYR A 127 18.59 -10.68 -9.82
C TYR A 127 17.38 -10.56 -8.94
N ARG A 128 17.54 -9.76 -7.89
CA ARG A 128 16.44 -9.33 -7.06
C ARG A 128 15.72 -8.18 -7.75
N ILE A 129 14.40 -8.21 -7.77
CA ILE A 129 13.55 -7.13 -8.28
C ILE A 129 12.52 -6.84 -7.21
N PHE A 130 12.16 -5.57 -7.05
CA PHE A 130 11.10 -5.17 -6.13
C PHE A 130 9.94 -4.59 -6.91
N LEU A 131 8.73 -5.05 -6.63
CA LEU A 131 7.50 -4.63 -7.28
C LEU A 131 6.49 -4.15 -6.23
N TRP A 132 5.86 -3.00 -6.44
CA TRP A 132 4.81 -2.49 -5.55
C TRP A 132 3.80 -1.62 -6.30
N ASN A 133 2.60 -1.51 -5.73
CA ASN A 133 1.55 -0.61 -6.19
C ASN A 133 1.88 0.84 -5.80
N LEU A 134 1.59 1.80 -6.70
CA LEU A 134 1.81 3.22 -6.44
C LEU A 134 0.68 3.85 -5.61
N THR A 135 -0.47 3.19 -5.50
CA THR A 135 -1.62 3.63 -4.70
C THR A 135 -1.75 2.82 -3.41
N GLU A 136 -2.31 3.45 -2.36
CA GLU A 136 -2.55 2.80 -1.06
C GLU A 136 -3.83 1.97 -1.01
N LYS A 137 -4.74 2.21 -1.96
CA LYS A 137 -6.11 1.67 -1.96
C LYS A 137 -6.46 1.23 -3.37
N ASP A 138 -6.06 0.03 -3.72
CA ASP A 138 -6.74 -0.71 -4.78
C ASP A 138 -6.58 -2.21 -4.57
N ASP A 139 -7.64 -2.97 -4.86
CA ASP A 139 -7.65 -4.44 -4.82
C ASP A 139 -7.18 -5.03 -6.17
N ASP A 140 -6.15 -4.38 -6.74
CA ASP A 140 -5.58 -4.70 -8.03
C ASP A 140 -4.84 -6.03 -7.98
N GLU A 141 -5.32 -7.00 -8.74
CA GLU A 141 -4.71 -8.32 -8.83
C GLU A 141 -3.84 -8.41 -10.08
N ILE A 142 -2.61 -8.86 -9.90
CA ILE A 142 -1.67 -9.08 -10.99
C ILE A 142 -1.24 -10.54 -11.09
N GLU A 143 -0.78 -10.89 -12.26
CA GLU A 143 0.00 -12.10 -12.51
C GLU A 143 1.36 -11.70 -13.10
N ILE A 144 2.39 -12.40 -12.63
CA ILE A 144 3.76 -12.20 -13.09
C ILE A 144 4.15 -13.40 -13.92
N LEU A 145 4.53 -13.17 -15.17
CA LEU A 145 5.07 -14.18 -16.06
C LEU A 145 6.56 -13.93 -16.28
N VAL A 146 7.35 -15.00 -16.29
CA VAL A 146 8.76 -15.00 -16.66
C VAL A 146 8.92 -15.92 -17.85
N ASP A 147 9.35 -15.35 -18.98
CA ASP A 147 9.45 -16.07 -20.26
C ASP A 147 8.14 -16.81 -20.60
N GLU A 148 7.03 -16.07 -20.53
CA GLU A 148 5.65 -16.54 -20.79
C GLU A 148 5.13 -17.63 -19.82
N LYS A 149 5.85 -17.95 -18.75
CA LYS A 149 5.41 -18.89 -17.72
C LYS A 149 5.01 -18.15 -16.44
N PRO A 150 3.86 -18.45 -15.83
CA PRO A 150 3.51 -17.87 -14.54
C PRO A 150 4.59 -18.18 -13.51
N LEU A 151 5.09 -17.14 -12.85
CA LEU A 151 6.07 -17.27 -11.77
C LEU A 151 5.42 -17.85 -10.51
N GLN A 152 4.18 -17.44 -10.25
CA GLN A 152 3.34 -17.86 -9.14
C GLN A 152 1.86 -17.59 -9.47
N SER A 153 0.95 -18.03 -8.60
CA SER A 153 -0.47 -17.64 -8.68
C SER A 153 -0.63 -16.12 -8.60
N SER A 154 -1.69 -15.62 -9.23
CA SER A 154 -2.04 -14.19 -9.15
C SER A 154 -2.26 -13.75 -7.70
N PHE A 155 -1.99 -12.47 -7.44
CA PHE A 155 -2.07 -11.90 -6.10
C PHE A 155 -2.36 -10.41 -6.16
N VAL A 156 -2.94 -9.87 -5.08
CA VAL A 156 -3.20 -8.44 -4.96
C VAL A 156 -1.88 -7.70 -4.79
N LEU A 157 -1.57 -6.81 -5.72
CA LEU A 157 -0.40 -5.97 -5.65
C LEU A 157 -0.66 -4.83 -4.66
N THR A 158 0.01 -4.90 -3.51
CA THR A 158 -0.07 -3.85 -2.49
C THR A 158 1.04 -2.83 -2.66
N ASN A 159 0.93 -1.74 -1.93
CA ASN A 159 1.98 -0.73 -1.82
C ASN A 159 3.23 -1.22 -1.05
N LYS A 160 3.19 -2.42 -0.46
CA LYS A 160 4.35 -3.08 0.14
C LYS A 160 5.18 -3.79 -0.94
N PRO A 161 6.49 -3.51 -1.03
CA PRO A 161 7.38 -4.16 -1.97
C PRO A 161 7.38 -5.69 -1.86
N THR A 162 7.01 -6.34 -2.97
CA THR A 162 7.19 -7.76 -3.18
C THR A 162 8.52 -7.99 -3.86
N SER A 163 9.33 -8.91 -3.33
CA SER A 163 10.63 -9.25 -3.91
C SER A 163 10.53 -10.46 -4.82
N LEU A 164 11.13 -10.36 -6.00
CA LEU A 164 11.23 -11.43 -6.99
C LEU A 164 12.71 -11.79 -7.18
N SER A 165 12.99 -13.07 -7.44
CA SER A 165 14.33 -13.54 -7.82
C SER A 165 14.27 -14.17 -9.20
N ILE A 166 14.86 -13.49 -10.19
CA ILE A 166 14.74 -13.85 -11.60
C ILE A 166 16.12 -14.13 -12.19
N SER A 167 16.25 -15.25 -12.90
CA SER A 167 17.47 -15.58 -13.66
C SER A 167 17.58 -14.73 -14.91
N MET A 168 18.79 -14.35 -15.30
CA MET A 168 19.02 -13.59 -16.53
C MET A 168 19.74 -14.40 -17.63
N PRO A 169 19.49 -14.08 -18.92
CA PRO A 169 18.50 -13.10 -19.42
C PRO A 169 17.07 -13.65 -19.33
N SER A 170 16.08 -12.76 -19.21
CA SER A 170 14.66 -13.15 -19.22
C SER A 170 13.76 -11.97 -19.54
N THR A 171 12.49 -12.25 -19.84
CA THR A 171 11.43 -11.25 -19.98
C THR A 171 10.41 -11.43 -18.85
N ILE A 172 10.19 -10.36 -18.08
CA ILE A 172 9.17 -10.34 -17.02
C ILE A 172 7.95 -9.61 -17.57
N ARG A 173 6.78 -10.23 -17.51
CA ARG A 173 5.52 -9.63 -17.94
C ARG A 173 4.60 -9.46 -16.74
N ILE A 174 4.13 -8.24 -16.51
CA ILE A 174 3.19 -7.91 -15.43
C ILE A 174 1.82 -7.74 -16.09
N ARG A 175 0.89 -8.66 -15.80
CA ARG A 175 -0.47 -8.68 -16.36
C ARG A 175 -1.48 -8.32 -15.29
N SER A 176 -2.40 -7.40 -15.60
CA SER A 176 -3.57 -7.15 -14.74
C SER A 176 -4.59 -8.27 -14.91
N VAL A 177 -4.98 -8.89 -13.80
CA VAL A 177 -5.95 -10.01 -13.73
C VAL A 177 -7.29 -9.54 -13.18
N LYS A 178 -7.26 -8.59 -12.25
CA LYS A 178 -8.45 -7.92 -11.70
C LYS A 178 -8.10 -6.47 -11.50
N ASP A 179 -9.03 -5.62 -11.89
CA ASP A 179 -8.89 -4.16 -11.82
C ASP A 179 -10.01 -3.64 -10.93
N GLY A 180 -9.64 -2.95 -9.85
CA GLY A 180 -10.59 -2.29 -8.95
C GLY A 180 -11.10 -0.95 -9.50
N GLY A 181 -10.53 -0.46 -10.61
CA GLY A 181 -10.84 0.86 -11.16
C GLY A 181 -10.19 1.15 -12.52
N SER A 182 -9.11 1.96 -12.51
CA SER A 182 -8.51 2.59 -13.70
C SER A 182 -7.29 1.85 -14.26
N GLY A 183 -7.06 0.61 -13.86
CA GLY A 183 -5.85 -0.15 -14.15
C GLY A 183 -4.84 -0.11 -13.00
N VAL A 184 -3.88 -1.02 -13.07
CA VAL A 184 -2.85 -1.21 -12.07
C VAL A 184 -1.71 -0.23 -12.34
N SER A 185 -1.46 0.67 -11.39
CA SER A 185 -0.28 1.54 -11.40
C SER A 185 0.80 0.97 -10.49
N TYR A 186 2.00 0.74 -11.02
CA TYR A 186 3.03 0.04 -10.26
C TYR A 186 4.43 0.56 -10.56
N ALA A 187 5.35 0.26 -9.64
CA ALA A 187 6.77 0.47 -9.82
C ALA A 187 7.55 -0.84 -9.73
N ALA A 188 8.60 -0.94 -10.54
CA ALA A 188 9.57 -2.01 -10.51
C ALA A 188 10.98 -1.42 -10.28
N PHE A 189 11.61 -1.76 -9.16
CA PHE A 189 12.99 -1.37 -8.86
C PHE A 189 13.96 -2.52 -9.14
N PHE A 190 15.04 -2.18 -9.84
CA PHE A 190 16.12 -3.10 -10.20
C PHE A 190 17.40 -2.62 -9.49
N PRO A 191 17.78 -3.23 -8.35
CA PRO A 191 19.00 -2.89 -7.62
C PRO A 191 20.26 -2.97 -8.48
N GLY A 192 20.31 -3.89 -9.46
CA GLY A 192 21.49 -4.06 -10.32
C GLY A 192 21.84 -2.84 -11.19
N ASN A 193 20.90 -1.92 -11.41
CA ASN A 193 21.18 -0.63 -12.07
C ASN A 193 20.65 0.58 -11.29
N GLU A 194 20.20 0.38 -10.06
CA GLU A 194 19.65 1.42 -9.17
C GLU A 194 18.53 2.24 -9.81
N SER A 195 17.71 1.63 -10.69
CA SER A 195 16.57 2.30 -11.34
C SER A 195 15.23 1.76 -10.89
N THR A 196 14.29 2.68 -10.72
CA THR A 196 12.85 2.38 -10.66
C THR A 196 12.18 2.78 -11.95
N TYR A 197 11.33 1.89 -12.45
CA TYR A 197 10.50 2.07 -13.62
C TYR A 197 9.04 2.14 -13.17
N PHE A 198 8.35 3.21 -13.53
CA PHE A 198 6.95 3.45 -13.21
C PHE A 198 6.08 3.09 -14.41
N ASN A 199 4.97 2.40 -14.18
CA ASN A 199 4.15 1.90 -15.25
C ASN A 199 2.68 1.82 -14.85
N VAL A 200 1.83 1.69 -15.87
CA VAL A 200 0.39 1.44 -15.71
C VAL A 200 -0.04 0.36 -16.69
N THR A 201 -1.01 -0.47 -16.32
CA THR A 201 -1.62 -1.44 -17.24
C THR A 201 -3.10 -1.61 -16.94
N SER A 202 -3.92 -1.73 -17.98
CA SER A 202 -5.37 -1.95 -17.85
C SER A 202 -5.70 -3.44 -17.71
N PHE A 203 -6.92 -3.75 -17.24
CA PHE A 203 -7.43 -5.12 -17.13
C PHE A 203 -7.16 -5.99 -18.37
N GLY A 204 -6.55 -7.16 -18.16
CA GLY A 204 -6.23 -8.12 -19.22
C GLY A 204 -5.02 -7.74 -20.09
N HIS A 205 -4.52 -6.51 -19.96
CA HIS A 205 -3.29 -6.07 -20.60
C HIS A 205 -2.08 -6.28 -19.70
N SER A 206 -0.91 -6.08 -20.29
CA SER A 206 0.36 -6.36 -19.63
C SER A 206 1.49 -5.58 -20.26
N ASN A 207 2.50 -5.25 -19.47
CA ASN A 207 3.75 -4.68 -19.97
C ASN A 207 4.94 -5.59 -19.63
N ALA A 208 6.02 -5.48 -20.40
CA ALA A 208 7.19 -6.31 -20.31
C ALA A 208 8.44 -5.55 -19.83
N PHE A 209 9.29 -6.24 -19.10
CA PHE A 209 10.65 -5.85 -18.75
C PHE A 209 11.61 -6.89 -19.34
N SER A 210 12.22 -6.55 -20.47
CA SER A 210 13.23 -7.38 -21.14
C SER A 210 14.59 -7.15 -20.50
N MET A 211 15.04 -8.11 -19.70
CA MET A 211 16.30 -8.03 -18.97
C MET A 211 17.44 -8.61 -19.80
N LYS A 212 18.49 -7.81 -20.00
CA LYS A 212 19.70 -8.23 -20.71
C LYS A 212 20.95 -7.75 -20.00
N PHE A 213 22.05 -8.48 -20.18
CA PHE A 213 23.32 -8.04 -19.63
C PHE A 213 23.76 -6.74 -20.31
N LYS A 214 24.36 -5.84 -19.54
CA LYS A 214 25.11 -4.72 -20.11
C LYS A 214 26.16 -5.28 -21.09
N PRO A 215 26.32 -4.64 -22.27
CA PRO A 215 27.32 -5.04 -23.25
C PRO A 215 28.74 -4.95 -22.67
#